data_AF-E4ZJC0-F1
#
_entry.id   AF-E4ZJC0-F1
#
_cell.length_a   1.000
_cell.length_b   1.000
_cell.length_c   1.000
_cell.angle_alpha   90.00
_cell.angle_beta   90.00
_cell.angle_gamma   90.00
#
_symmetry.space_group_name_H-M   'P 1'
#
loop_
_entity.id
_entity.type
_entity.pdbx_description
1 polymer ?
#
loop_
_entity_poly.entity_id
_entity_poly.type
_entity_poly.pdbx_seq_one_letter_code
_entity_poly.pdbx_strand_id
1 'polypeptide(L)'
;MRGAGIFHRLGIPYGWRWSPTFLLRWFLELDPTYRVHLPESTRLELKLRPTELAKVKHPKDKALSVDGDLVRMGIRDVSEALAQGLGVAREDAKGVCEAWPFRVEDIKEDLKVKLWYGKEDVFVPIVHGEQIAARLGGRAECRFEKDTHSSIFFGWRREILESILRDM
;
A
#
# COMPACT_ATOMS: atom_id res chain seq x y z
N MET A 1 -14.51 -4.30 -8.55
CA MET A 1 -13.71 -3.23 -7.91
C MET A 1 -13.52 -2.07 -8.89
N ARG A 2 -14.32 -0.99 -8.76
CA ARG A 2 -14.17 0.24 -9.53
C ARG A 2 -12.83 0.90 -9.17
N GLY A 3 -12.09 1.45 -10.14
CA GLY A 3 -10.79 2.12 -9.92
C GLY A 3 -9.55 1.21 -9.86
N ALA A 4 -9.68 -0.07 -9.52
CA ALA A 4 -8.54 -1.01 -9.53
C ALA A 4 -8.10 -1.37 -10.96
N GLY A 5 -6.78 -1.38 -11.20
CA GLY A 5 -6.18 -1.92 -12.42
C GLY A 5 -6.37 -3.43 -12.59
N ILE A 6 -6.24 -3.95 -13.81
CA ILE A 6 -6.50 -5.38 -14.13
C ILE A 6 -5.60 -6.33 -13.32
N PHE A 7 -4.33 -5.98 -13.13
CA PHE A 7 -3.40 -6.77 -12.31
C PHE A 7 -3.80 -6.82 -10.84
N HIS A 8 -4.36 -5.74 -10.28
CA HIS A 8 -4.84 -5.73 -8.89
C HIS A 8 -6.13 -6.56 -8.73
N ARG A 9 -7.01 -6.54 -9.74
CA ARG A 9 -8.25 -7.33 -9.72
C ARG A 9 -8.01 -8.84 -9.73
N LEU A 10 -6.92 -9.30 -10.34
CA LEU A 10 -6.56 -10.72 -10.41
C LEU A 10 -5.53 -11.10 -9.33
N GLY A 11 -4.58 -10.20 -9.08
CA GLY A 11 -3.46 -10.41 -8.18
C GLY A 11 -3.89 -10.56 -6.73
N ILE A 12 -4.81 -9.74 -6.22
CA ILE A 12 -5.25 -9.82 -4.83
C ILE A 12 -6.05 -11.09 -4.55
N PRO A 13 -7.21 -11.34 -5.19
CA PRO A 13 -8.04 -12.50 -4.82
C PRO A 13 -7.42 -13.86 -5.18
N TYR A 14 -6.56 -13.93 -6.20
CA TYR A 14 -6.02 -15.20 -6.71
C TYR A 14 -4.50 -15.28 -6.66
N GLY A 15 -3.81 -14.24 -7.13
CA GLY A 15 -2.35 -14.22 -7.20
C GLY A 15 -1.70 -14.40 -5.83
N TRP A 16 -1.96 -13.51 -4.89
CA TRP A 16 -1.37 -13.54 -3.55
C TRP A 16 -1.76 -14.79 -2.76
N ARG A 17 -3.00 -15.27 -2.94
CA ARG A 17 -3.53 -16.44 -2.24
C ARG A 17 -2.90 -17.76 -2.67
N TRP A 18 -2.68 -17.94 -3.97
CA TRP A 18 -2.32 -19.25 -4.54
C TRP A 18 -0.94 -19.32 -5.19
N SER A 19 -0.24 -18.19 -5.34
CA SER A 19 1.07 -18.21 -5.99
C SER A 19 2.11 -18.95 -5.14
N PRO A 20 2.91 -19.85 -5.75
CA PRO A 20 4.02 -20.47 -5.06
C PRO A 20 5.10 -19.42 -4.73
N THR A 21 5.86 -19.66 -3.66
CA THR A 21 6.86 -18.70 -3.16
C THR A 21 7.88 -18.27 -4.21
N PHE A 22 8.31 -19.17 -5.11
CA PHE A 22 9.27 -18.84 -6.16
C PHE A 22 8.72 -17.82 -7.17
N LEU A 23 7.41 -17.90 -7.48
CA LEU A 23 6.75 -17.00 -8.43
C LEU A 23 6.56 -15.61 -7.81
N LEU A 24 6.15 -15.56 -6.53
CA LEU A 24 6.05 -14.30 -5.78
C LEU A 24 7.42 -13.64 -5.64
N ARG A 25 8.47 -14.42 -5.35
CA ARG A 25 9.85 -13.92 -5.31
C ARG A 25 10.26 -13.30 -6.63
N TRP A 26 10.11 -14.03 -7.74
CA TRP A 26 10.44 -13.53 -9.07
C TRP A 26 9.69 -12.22 -9.38
N PHE A 27 8.39 -12.18 -9.09
CA PHE A 27 7.55 -11.01 -9.33
C PHE A 27 8.01 -9.80 -8.51
N LEU A 28 8.29 -9.97 -7.21
CA LEU A 28 8.76 -8.90 -6.34
C LEU A 28 10.14 -8.39 -6.76
N GLU A 29 11.06 -9.29 -7.12
CA GLU A 29 12.41 -8.95 -7.57
C GLU A 29 12.44 -8.15 -8.90
N LEU A 30 11.32 -8.01 -9.62
CA LEU A 30 11.19 -7.06 -10.73
C LEU A 30 11.42 -5.61 -10.28
N ASP A 31 11.05 -5.28 -9.04
CA ASP A 31 11.34 -3.98 -8.42
C ASP A 31 12.65 -4.07 -7.61
N PRO A 32 13.64 -3.19 -7.87
CA PRO A 32 14.89 -3.15 -7.12
C PRO A 32 14.73 -3.11 -5.60
N THR A 33 13.65 -2.51 -5.07
CA THR A 33 13.40 -2.44 -3.62
C THR A 33 13.39 -3.81 -2.96
N TYR A 34 12.82 -4.83 -3.62
CA TYR A 34 12.65 -6.18 -3.08
C TYR A 34 13.80 -7.14 -3.42
N ARG A 35 14.87 -6.68 -4.07
CA ARG A 35 16.07 -7.49 -4.36
C ARG A 35 16.95 -7.60 -3.11
N VAL A 36 16.42 -8.18 -2.04
CA VAL A 36 17.04 -8.20 -0.70
C VAL A 36 18.38 -8.94 -0.64
N HIS A 37 18.73 -9.72 -1.67
CA HIS A 37 20.07 -10.30 -1.84
C HIS A 37 21.14 -9.26 -2.20
N LEU A 38 20.76 -8.04 -2.60
CA LEU A 38 21.66 -6.93 -2.90
C LEU A 38 21.77 -5.98 -1.69
N PRO A 39 22.95 -5.35 -1.48
CA PRO A 39 23.11 -4.29 -0.50
C PRO A 39 22.10 -3.15 -0.68
N GLU A 40 21.69 -2.51 0.42
CA GLU A 40 20.72 -1.39 0.37
C GLU A 40 21.20 -0.23 -0.52
N SER A 41 22.49 0.08 -0.48
CA SER A 41 23.09 1.11 -1.34
C SER A 41 22.94 0.82 -2.82
N THR A 42 23.14 -0.44 -3.23
CA THR A 42 22.95 -0.89 -4.62
C THR A 42 21.48 -0.82 -5.03
N ARG A 43 20.55 -1.24 -4.15
CA ARG A 43 19.11 -1.13 -4.42
C ARG A 43 18.67 0.33 -4.59
N LEU A 44 19.20 1.22 -3.74
CA LEU A 44 18.93 2.66 -3.80
C LEU A 44 19.42 3.25 -5.12
N GLU A 45 20.66 2.96 -5.52
CA GLU A 45 21.21 3.41 -6.79
C GLU A 45 20.35 2.92 -7.96
N LEU A 46 19.98 1.63 -7.98
CA LEU A 46 19.11 1.06 -9.01
C LEU A 46 17.76 1.77 -9.09
N LYS A 47 17.12 2.03 -7.93
CA LYS A 47 15.79 2.63 -7.87
C LYS A 47 15.77 4.08 -8.35
N LEU A 48 16.86 4.82 -8.13
CA LEU A 48 17.03 6.21 -8.55
C LEU A 48 17.50 6.35 -10.02
N ARG A 49 17.72 5.25 -10.74
CA ARG A 49 18.09 5.33 -12.17
C ARG A 49 16.97 5.98 -12.99
N PRO A 50 17.30 6.80 -14.00
CA PRO A 50 16.31 7.42 -14.88
C PRO A 50 15.33 6.42 -15.51
N THR A 51 15.81 5.22 -15.85
CA THR A 51 14.98 4.15 -16.42
C THR A 51 13.93 3.62 -15.44
N GLU A 52 14.23 3.55 -14.15
CA GLU A 52 13.27 3.13 -13.12
C GLU A 52 12.29 4.26 -12.81
N LEU A 53 12.80 5.49 -12.66
CA LEU A 53 11.98 6.68 -12.44
C LEU A 53 10.99 6.93 -13.59
N ALA A 54 11.37 6.60 -14.83
CA ALA A 54 10.50 6.71 -15.99
C ALA A 54 9.28 5.76 -15.96
N LYS A 55 9.31 4.69 -15.15
CA LYS A 55 8.16 3.80 -14.96
C LYS A 55 7.04 4.46 -14.14
N VAL A 56 7.37 5.48 -13.34
CA VAL A 56 6.42 6.23 -12.52
C VAL A 56 5.73 7.29 -13.37
N LYS A 57 4.48 7.01 -13.73
CA LYS A 57 3.72 7.85 -14.68
C LYS A 57 3.01 9.03 -14.02
N HIS A 58 2.53 8.86 -12.78
CA HIS A 58 1.75 9.90 -12.13
C HIS A 58 2.67 11.01 -11.57
N PRO A 59 2.42 12.30 -11.85
CA PRO A 59 3.28 13.38 -11.39
C PRO A 59 3.48 13.44 -9.87
N LYS A 60 2.41 13.19 -9.09
CA LYS A 60 2.49 13.18 -7.63
C LYS A 60 3.37 12.05 -7.08
N ASP A 61 3.30 10.87 -7.68
CA ASP A 61 4.14 9.73 -7.29
C ASP A 61 5.59 9.95 -7.76
N LYS A 62 5.77 10.60 -8.91
CA LYS A 62 7.10 10.91 -9.44
C LYS A 62 7.86 11.86 -8.50
N ALA A 63 7.18 12.86 -7.93
CA ALA A 63 7.77 13.76 -6.94
C ALA A 63 8.26 13.02 -5.69
N LEU A 64 7.54 12.00 -5.25
CA LEU A 64 7.94 11.15 -4.12
C LEU A 64 9.06 10.16 -4.50
N SER A 65 9.06 9.68 -5.74
CA SER A 65 10.02 8.67 -6.22
C SER A 65 11.42 9.22 -6.48
N VAL A 66 11.55 10.54 -6.65
CA VAL A 66 12.86 11.21 -6.78
C VAL A 66 13.44 11.66 -5.45
N ASP A 67 12.67 11.57 -4.36
CA ASP A 67 13.14 11.86 -3.01
C ASP A 67 13.98 10.67 -2.51
N GLY A 68 15.30 10.85 -2.53
CA GLY A 68 16.25 9.81 -2.15
C GLY A 68 16.10 9.33 -0.71
N ASP A 69 15.63 10.16 0.21
CA ASP A 69 15.46 9.79 1.61
C ASP A 69 14.20 8.94 1.79
N LEU A 70 13.09 9.29 1.12
CA LEU A 70 11.90 8.44 1.10
C LEU A 70 12.17 7.08 0.46
N VAL A 71 12.92 7.05 -0.65
CA VAL A 71 13.30 5.79 -1.31
C VAL A 71 14.20 4.96 -0.40
N ARG A 72 15.19 5.58 0.26
CA ARG A 72 16.07 4.90 1.23
C ARG A 72 15.28 4.32 2.40
N MET A 73 14.34 5.09 2.96
CA MET A 73 13.46 4.62 4.04
C MET A 73 12.67 3.38 3.59
N GLY A 74 12.01 3.42 2.43
CA GLY A 74 11.26 2.28 1.92
C GLY A 74 12.11 1.04 1.65
N ILE A 75 13.37 1.20 1.20
CA ILE A 75 14.32 0.09 1.05
C ILE A 75 14.64 -0.56 2.39
N ARG A 76 14.88 0.27 3.42
CA ARG A 76 15.17 -0.21 4.77
C ARG A 76 13.96 -0.92 5.38
N ASP A 77 12.77 -0.36 5.23
CA ASP A 77 11.53 -0.98 5.71
C ASP A 77 11.35 -2.38 5.10
N VAL A 78 11.62 -2.53 3.79
CA VAL A 78 11.56 -3.84 3.11
C VAL A 78 12.67 -4.78 3.57
N SER A 79 13.88 -4.29 3.85
CA SER A 79 14.95 -5.11 4.42
C SER A 79 14.52 -5.74 5.75
N GLU A 80 13.94 -4.93 6.64
CA GLU A 80 13.49 -5.38 7.96
C GLU A 80 12.28 -6.31 7.86
N ALA A 81 11.28 -5.94 7.04
CA ALA A 81 10.07 -6.75 6.83
C ALA A 81 10.39 -8.14 6.25
N LEU A 82 11.46 -8.24 5.45
CA LEU A 82 11.89 -9.49 4.81
C LEU A 82 13.15 -10.09 5.44
N ALA A 83 13.56 -9.66 6.64
CA ALA A 83 14.74 -10.18 7.31
C ALA A 83 14.67 -11.70 7.56
N GLN A 84 13.45 -12.23 7.75
CA GLN A 84 13.19 -13.67 7.91
C GLN A 84 12.93 -14.40 6.58
N GLY A 85 13.05 -13.70 5.45
CA GLY A 85 12.80 -14.20 4.11
C GLY A 85 11.37 -14.01 3.61
N LEU A 86 11.19 -14.23 2.31
CA LEU A 86 9.93 -13.99 1.58
C LEU A 86 8.78 -14.94 1.96
N GLY A 87 9.04 -16.00 2.71
CA GLY A 87 8.00 -16.93 3.17
C GLY A 87 6.95 -16.23 4.01
N VAL A 88 7.39 -15.32 4.91
CA VAL A 88 6.49 -14.57 5.80
C VAL A 88 5.57 -13.65 4.98
N ALA A 89 6.11 -12.90 4.03
CA ALA A 89 5.31 -12.04 3.16
C ALA A 89 4.25 -12.81 2.35
N ARG A 90 4.55 -14.06 1.94
CA ARG A 90 3.55 -14.92 1.29
C ARG A 90 2.44 -15.32 2.26
N GLU A 91 2.77 -15.79 3.46
CA GLU A 91 1.76 -16.23 4.42
C GLU A 91 0.88 -15.05 4.88
N ASP A 92 1.46 -13.87 5.09
CA ASP A 92 0.70 -12.64 5.36
C ASP A 92 -0.24 -12.31 4.21
N ALA A 93 0.27 -12.32 2.98
CA ALA A 93 -0.53 -12.03 1.80
C ALA A 93 -1.67 -13.04 1.58
N LYS A 94 -1.44 -14.32 1.93
CA LYS A 94 -2.47 -15.34 1.92
C LYS A 94 -3.54 -15.06 2.99
N GLY A 95 -3.13 -14.76 4.23
CA GLY A 95 -4.05 -14.49 5.34
C GLY A 95 -4.95 -13.27 5.09
N VAL A 96 -4.42 -12.19 4.51
CA VAL A 96 -5.25 -11.02 4.16
C VAL A 96 -6.23 -11.28 3.01
N CYS A 97 -6.02 -12.35 2.23
CA CYS A 97 -6.92 -12.78 1.15
C CYS A 97 -7.91 -13.88 1.58
N GLU A 98 -7.92 -14.25 2.86
CA GLU A 98 -8.90 -15.18 3.43
C GLU A 98 -10.12 -14.45 4.02
N ALA A 99 -11.16 -15.20 4.34
CA ALA A 99 -12.32 -14.64 5.03
C ALA A 99 -11.94 -14.43 6.50
N TRP A 100 -12.10 -13.21 6.98
CA TRP A 100 -11.76 -12.87 8.36
C TRP A 100 -12.92 -13.26 9.28
N PRO A 101 -12.65 -13.67 10.54
CA PRO A 101 -13.69 -14.11 11.48
C PRO A 101 -14.50 -12.94 12.05
N PHE A 102 -14.27 -11.72 11.55
CA PHE A 102 -14.96 -10.51 11.94
C PHE A 102 -15.29 -9.68 10.71
N ARG A 103 -16.21 -8.74 10.92
CA ARG A 103 -16.76 -7.87 9.90
C ARG A 103 -16.42 -6.41 10.22
N VAL A 104 -16.53 -5.56 9.20
CA VAL A 104 -16.39 -4.10 9.37
C VAL A 104 -17.41 -3.56 10.38
N GLU A 105 -18.61 -4.15 10.37
CA GLU A 105 -19.72 -3.82 11.25
C GLU A 105 -19.42 -4.13 12.73
N ASP A 106 -18.45 -4.99 13.01
CA ASP A 106 -18.08 -5.37 14.38
C ASP A 106 -17.18 -4.32 15.07
N ILE A 107 -16.76 -3.28 14.34
CA ILE A 107 -16.07 -2.13 14.93
C ILE A 107 -17.02 -1.44 15.91
N LYS A 108 -16.56 -1.14 17.13
CA LYS A 108 -17.38 -0.49 18.17
C LYS A 108 -18.03 0.79 17.66
N GLU A 109 -19.27 1.04 18.09
CA GLU A 109 -20.07 2.19 17.66
C GLU A 109 -19.51 3.52 18.16
N ASP A 110 -18.94 3.52 19.36
CA ASP A 110 -18.33 4.69 20.02
C ASP A 110 -16.92 5.02 19.49
N LEU A 111 -16.31 4.12 18.72
CA LEU A 111 -15.02 4.35 18.10
C LEU A 111 -15.16 5.26 16.88
N LYS A 112 -14.51 6.43 16.93
CA LYS A 112 -14.38 7.33 15.79
C LYS A 112 -13.56 6.66 14.69
N VAL A 113 -14.12 6.59 13.47
CA VAL A 113 -13.44 6.03 12.30
C VAL A 113 -13.23 7.13 11.28
N LYS A 114 -11.98 7.34 10.86
CA LYS A 114 -11.61 8.31 9.83
C LYS A 114 -10.97 7.58 8.65
N LEU A 115 -11.45 7.86 7.44
CA LEU A 115 -11.04 7.19 6.21
C LEU A 115 -10.44 8.20 5.24
N TRP A 116 -9.19 8.01 4.86
CA TRP A 116 -8.47 8.85 3.91
C TRP A 116 -8.17 8.07 2.63
N TYR A 117 -8.67 8.54 1.49
CA TYR A 117 -8.49 7.87 0.21
C TYR A 117 -8.10 8.85 -0.90
N GLY A 118 -7.18 8.39 -1.75
CA GLY A 118 -6.88 9.01 -3.02
C GLY A 118 -7.90 8.60 -4.09
N LYS A 119 -8.51 9.57 -4.77
CA LYS A 119 -9.43 9.33 -5.90
C LYS A 119 -8.74 8.68 -7.10
N GLU A 120 -7.43 8.84 -7.22
CA GLU A 120 -6.59 8.31 -8.30
C GLU A 120 -5.78 7.08 -7.83
N ASP A 121 -6.08 6.54 -6.64
CA ASP A 121 -5.49 5.30 -6.14
C ASP A 121 -6.05 4.08 -6.90
N VAL A 122 -5.15 3.36 -7.58
CA VAL A 122 -5.45 2.13 -8.33
C VAL A 122 -5.10 0.84 -7.58
N PHE A 123 -4.39 0.95 -6.44
CA PHE A 123 -4.00 -0.14 -5.56
C PHE A 123 -5.08 -0.40 -4.51
N VAL A 124 -5.56 0.67 -3.86
CA VAL A 124 -6.65 0.66 -2.88
C VAL A 124 -7.70 1.70 -3.28
N PRO A 125 -8.54 1.39 -4.29
CA PRO A 125 -9.43 2.38 -4.86
C PRO A 125 -10.47 2.88 -3.88
N ILE A 126 -10.92 4.12 -4.10
CA ILE A 126 -11.94 4.80 -3.29
C ILE A 126 -13.20 3.98 -2.98
N VAL A 127 -13.57 3.04 -3.87
CA VAL A 127 -14.72 2.16 -3.67
C VAL A 127 -14.62 1.32 -2.39
N HIS A 128 -13.41 0.99 -1.94
CA HIS A 128 -13.21 0.31 -0.66
C HIS A 128 -13.64 1.21 0.50
N GLY A 129 -13.24 2.49 0.49
CA GLY A 129 -13.66 3.48 1.48
C GLY A 129 -15.18 3.70 1.48
N GLU A 130 -15.79 3.84 0.30
CA GLU A 130 -17.25 3.96 0.15
C GLU A 130 -17.99 2.77 0.75
N GLN A 131 -17.52 1.54 0.48
CA GLN A 131 -18.13 0.32 1.01
C GLN A 131 -17.96 0.17 2.52
N ILE A 132 -16.78 0.51 3.05
CA ILE A 132 -16.54 0.51 4.50
C ILE A 132 -17.45 1.53 5.19
N ALA A 133 -17.50 2.77 4.70
CA ALA A 133 -18.36 3.82 5.26
C ALA A 133 -19.84 3.42 5.25
N ALA A 134 -20.32 2.83 4.15
CA ALA A 134 -21.69 2.33 4.05
C ALA A 134 -21.98 1.21 5.06
N ARG A 135 -21.07 0.24 5.21
CA ARG A 135 -21.21 -0.86 6.19
C ARG A 135 -21.17 -0.38 7.63
N LEU A 136 -20.43 0.69 7.91
CA LEU A 136 -20.42 1.35 9.21
C LEU A 136 -21.67 2.21 9.48
N GLY A 137 -22.67 2.22 8.60
CA GLY A 137 -23.87 3.04 8.77
C GLY A 137 -23.61 4.54 8.57
N GLY A 138 -22.59 4.91 7.79
CA GLY A 138 -22.25 6.30 7.50
C GLY A 138 -21.50 7.03 8.62
N ARG A 139 -21.19 6.36 9.75
CA ARG A 139 -20.50 6.97 10.90
C ARG A 139 -19.00 7.22 10.70
N ALA A 140 -18.44 6.80 9.55
CA ALA A 140 -17.04 7.06 9.23
C ALA A 140 -16.87 8.45 8.61
N GLU A 141 -15.97 9.26 9.15
CA GLU A 141 -15.57 10.52 8.54
C GLU A 141 -14.67 10.24 7.34
N CYS A 142 -15.17 10.53 6.14
CA CYS A 142 -14.49 10.20 4.89
C CYS A 142 -13.85 11.43 4.26
N ARG A 143 -12.58 11.30 3.87
CA ARG A 143 -11.82 12.29 3.13
C ARG A 143 -11.31 11.72 1.82
N PHE A 144 -11.84 12.26 0.72
CA PHE A 144 -11.58 11.78 -0.62
C PHE A 144 -10.87 12.85 -1.43
N GLU A 145 -9.56 12.71 -1.53
CA GLU A 145 -8.67 13.73 -2.09
C GLU A 145 -8.24 13.36 -3.50
N LYS A 146 -7.90 14.35 -4.32
CA LYS A 146 -7.38 14.11 -5.67
C LYS A 146 -5.92 13.67 -5.59
N ASP A 147 -5.69 12.49 -5.04
CA ASP A 147 -4.39 11.89 -4.73
C ASP A 147 -4.31 10.43 -5.20
N THR A 148 -3.07 9.93 -5.29
CA THR A 148 -2.73 8.53 -5.58
C THR A 148 -2.50 7.74 -4.29
N HIS A 149 -2.13 6.46 -4.42
CA HIS A 149 -1.77 5.60 -3.28
C HIS A 149 -0.65 6.18 -2.41
N SER A 150 0.44 6.64 -3.02
CA SER A 150 1.56 7.20 -2.27
C SER A 150 1.27 8.62 -1.80
N SER A 151 0.65 9.46 -2.64
CA SER A 151 0.46 10.87 -2.31
C SER A 151 -0.61 11.11 -1.25
N ILE A 152 -1.63 10.24 -1.13
CA ILE A 152 -2.58 10.33 -0.02
C ILE A 152 -1.89 10.08 1.33
N PHE A 153 -0.98 9.12 1.39
CA PHE A 153 -0.26 8.80 2.63
C PHE A 153 0.79 9.88 2.96
N PHE A 154 1.71 10.16 2.05
CA PHE A 154 2.82 11.07 2.32
C PHE A 154 2.40 12.54 2.35
N GLY A 155 1.44 12.95 1.52
CA GLY A 155 0.98 14.32 1.40
C GLY A 155 0.14 14.79 2.59
N TRP A 156 -0.55 13.87 3.27
CA TRP A 156 -1.48 14.16 4.36
C TRP A 156 -1.03 13.65 5.72
N ARG A 157 0.21 13.16 5.83
CA ARG A 157 0.73 12.54 7.06
C ARG A 157 0.57 13.43 8.30
N ARG A 158 0.77 14.75 8.16
CA ARG A 158 0.64 15.69 9.27
C ARG A 158 -0.81 15.79 9.72
N GLU A 159 -1.71 16.01 8.78
CA GLU A 159 -3.14 16.16 9.01
C GLU A 159 -3.73 14.87 9.59
N ILE A 160 -3.32 13.71 9.09
CA ILE A 160 -3.71 12.40 9.63
C ILE A 160 -3.27 12.30 11.10
N LEU A 161 -2.01 12.59 11.41
CA LEU A 161 -1.49 12.53 12.78
C LEU A 161 -2.17 13.54 13.71
N GLU A 162 -2.33 14.80 13.29
CA GLU A 162 -3.04 15.81 14.07
C GLU A 162 -4.52 15.45 14.27
N SER A 163 -5.13 14.78 13.31
CA SER A 163 -6.51 14.31 13.38
C SER A 163 -6.68 13.18 14.41
N ILE A 164 -5.69 12.29 14.52
CA ILE A 164 -5.62 11.28 15.57
C ILE A 164 -5.44 11.95 16.93
N LEU A 165 -4.47 12.86 17.07
CA LEU A 165 -4.18 13.55 18.34
C LEU A 165 -5.34 14.39 18.87
N ARG A 166 -6.19 14.92 17.98
CA ARG A 166 -7.40 15.67 18.37
C ARG A 166 -8.52 14.80 18.93
N ASP A 167 -8.50 13.51 18.61
CA ASP A 167 -9.53 12.54 19.00
C ASP A 167 -9.08 11.60 20.13
N MET A 168 -7.80 11.66 20.53
CA MET A 168 -7.29 11.07 21.77
C MET A 168 -7.77 11.85 22.99
#